data_AF-A0A6G6PKC3-F1
#
_entry.id   AF-A0A6G6PKC3-F1
#
_cell.length_a   1.000
_cell.length_b   1.000
_cell.length_c   1.000
_cell.angle_alpha   90.00
_cell.angle_beta   90.00
_cell.angle_gamma   90.00
#
_symmetry.space_group_name_H-M   'P 1'
#
loop_
_entity.id
_entity.type
_entity.pdbx_description
1 polymer ?
#
loop_
_entity_poly.entity_id
_entity_poly.type
_entity_poly.pdbx_seq_one_letter_code
_entity_poly.pdbx_strand_id
1 'polypeptide(L)' 'MKNNPLRNTVISPAGEKQLLRAAQIASFLSDLLEANVISGSPHVSSEGMAAVMECLAEQVEQVITESSLMNKDIT' A
#
# COMPACT_ATOMS: atom_id res chain seq x y z
N MET A 1 26.70 25.29 -13.20
CA MET A 1 25.96 24.19 -12.56
C MET A 1 25.00 24.81 -11.57
N LYS A 2 23.68 24.73 -11.79
CA LYS A 2 22.66 25.22 -10.85
C LYS A 2 22.48 24.16 -9.77
N ASN A 3 22.84 24.48 -8.54
CA ASN A 3 22.60 23.62 -7.38
C ASN A 3 21.11 23.70 -7.04
N ASN A 4 20.32 22.70 -7.44
CA ASN A 4 18.97 22.54 -6.92
C ASN A 4 19.09 21.95 -5.51
N PRO A 5 18.63 22.66 -4.46
CA PRO A 5 18.56 22.05 -3.14
C PRO A 5 17.59 20.87 -3.22
N LEU A 6 18.05 19.69 -2.79
CA LEU A 6 17.19 18.53 -2.57
C LEU A 6 16.11 18.95 -1.57
N ARG A 7 14.95 19.33 -2.10
CA ARG A 7 13.77 19.58 -1.30
C ARG A 7 13.38 18.21 -0.75
N ASN A 8 13.60 17.99 0.55
CA ASN A 8 13.16 16.77 1.20
C ASN A 8 11.63 16.71 1.10
N THR A 9 11.13 15.96 0.13
CA THR A 9 9.71 15.71 -0.04
C THR A 9 9.28 14.76 1.07
N VAL A 10 8.51 15.26 2.03
CA VAL A 10 7.99 14.48 3.16
C VAL A 10 6.58 14.04 2.80
N ILE A 11 6.24 12.77 3.05
CA ILE A 11 4.87 12.27 2.88
C ILE A 11 3.97 13.01 3.86
N SER A 12 2.77 13.40 3.41
CA SER A 12 1.80 14.06 4.28
C SER A 12 1.35 13.11 5.41
N PRO A 13 0.85 13.62 6.55
CA PRO A 13 0.31 12.75 7.60
C PRO A 13 -0.83 11.82 7.13
N ALA A 14 -1.60 12.24 6.12
CA ALA A 14 -2.61 11.40 5.48
C ALA A 14 -1.96 10.25 4.67
N GLY A 15 -0.91 10.58 3.92
CA GLY A 15 -0.17 9.62 3.10
C GLY A 15 0.59 8.62 3.97
N GLU A 16 1.16 9.05 5.10
CA GLU A 16 1.79 8.17 6.08
C GLU A 16 0.78 7.17 6.64
N LYS A 17 -0.43 7.63 6.98
CA LYS A 17 -1.51 6.78 7.48
C LYS A 17 -1.97 5.75 6.44
N GLN A 18 -2.05 6.15 5.17
CA GLN A 18 -2.39 5.22 4.08
C GLN A 18 -1.28 4.21 3.82
N LEU A 19 -0.02 4.66 3.81
CA LEU A 19 1.15 3.78 3.66
C LEU A 19 1.21 2.73 4.77
N LEU A 20 0.92 3.13 6.01
CA LEU A 20 0.84 2.22 7.16
C LEU A 20 -0.25 1.16 6.96
N ARG A 21 -1.43 1.55 6.45
CA ARG A 21 -2.52 0.60 6.13
C ARG A 21 -2.12 -0.37 5.03
N ALA A 22 -1.50 0.11 3.96
CA ALA A 22 -1.01 -0.74 2.88
C ALA A 22 0.00 -1.77 3.40
N ALA A 23 0.93 -1.35 4.26
CA ALA A 23 1.89 -2.25 4.90
C ALA A 23 1.22 -3.30 5.80
N GLN A 24 0.19 -2.91 6.56
CA GLN A 24 -0.58 -3.84 7.41
C GLN A 24 -1.33 -4.89 6.59
N ILE A 25 -1.96 -4.49 5.48
CA ILE A 25 -2.66 -5.44 4.57
C ILE A 25 -1.66 -6.38 3.90
N ALA A 26 -0.51 -5.88 3.46
CA ALA A 26 0.54 -6.70 2.87
C ALA A 26 1.09 -7.73 3.88
N SER A 27 1.29 -7.33 5.14
CA SER A 27 1.69 -8.25 6.22
C SER A 27 0.62 -9.32 6.45
N PHE A 28 -0.65 -8.93 6.56
CA PHE A 28 -1.76 -9.86 6.72
C PHE A 28 -1.86 -10.87 5.57
N LEU A 29 -1.66 -10.41 4.33
CA LEU A 29 -1.62 -11.28 3.15
C LEU A 29 -0.46 -12.27 3.21
N SER A 30 0.73 -11.82 3.65
CA SER A 30 1.88 -12.68 3.85
C SER A 30 1.57 -13.76 4.91
N ASP A 31 1.03 -13.36 6.06
CA ASP A 31 0.67 -14.27 7.14
C ASP A 31 -0.41 -15.27 6.72
N LEU A 32 -1.40 -14.84 5.93
CA LEU A 32 -2.45 -15.71 5.39
C LEU A 32 -1.89 -16.76 4.43
N LEU A 33 -0.95 -16.37 3.57
CA LEU A 33 -0.29 -17.29 2.65
C LEU A 33 0.63 -18.27 3.39
N GLU A 34 1.36 -17.81 4.41
CA GLU A 34 2.22 -18.64 5.25
C GLU A 34 1.40 -19.60 6.14
N ALA A 35 0.27 -19.14 6.69
CA ALA A 35 -0.65 -19.98 7.46
C ALA A 35 -1.30 -21.08 6.60
N ASN A 36 -1.53 -20.85 5.31
CA ASN A 36 -1.95 -21.93 4.40
C ASN A 36 -0.86 -22.99 4.23
N VAL A 37 0.41 -22.57 4.15
CA VAL A 37 1.56 -23.50 4.09
C VAL A 37 1.64 -24.34 5.38
N ILE A 38 1.37 -23.74 6.55
CA ILE A 38 1.45 -24.42 7.86
C ILE A 38 0.22 -25.31 8.13
N SER A 39 -1.00 -24.90 7.75
CA SER A 39 -2.23 -25.62 8.07
C SER A 39 -2.49 -26.85 7.17
N GLY A 40 -1.73 -27.02 6.08
CA GLY A 40 -1.89 -28.13 5.14
C GLY A 40 -3.15 -28.05 4.26
N SER A 41 -3.96 -26.99 4.40
CA SER A 41 -5.03 -26.65 3.46
C SER A 41 -4.44 -25.77 2.34
N PRO A 42 -4.31 -26.26 1.10
CA PRO A 42 -3.71 -25.49 0.02
C PRO A 42 -4.68 -24.47 -0.62
N HIS A 43 -5.88 -24.29 -0.04
CA HIS A 43 -6.96 -23.58 -0.69
C HIS A 43 -7.48 -22.41 0.16
N VAL A 44 -7.21 -21.21 -0.34
CA VAL A 44 -7.97 -20.00 0.01
C VAL A 44 -9.18 -19.92 -0.92
N SER A 45 -10.34 -19.51 -0.42
CA SER A 45 -11.50 -19.28 -1.29
C SER A 45 -11.19 -18.16 -2.28
N SER A 46 -11.57 -18.35 -3.55
CA SER A 46 -11.38 -17.34 -4.60
C SER A 46 -12.11 -16.04 -4.27
N GLU A 47 -13.30 -16.14 -3.66
CA GLU A 47 -14.09 -15.01 -3.20
C GLU A 47 -13.39 -14.22 -2.08
N GLY A 48 -12.82 -14.92 -1.08
CA GLY A 48 -12.09 -14.29 0.01
C GLY A 48 -10.82 -13.60 -0.49
N MET A 49 -10.08 -14.25 -1.39
CA MET A 49 -8.89 -13.65 -2.01
C MET A 49 -9.25 -12.43 -2.87
N ALA A 50 -10.34 -12.50 -3.64
CA ALA A 50 -10.82 -11.37 -4.44
C ALA A 50 -11.16 -10.16 -3.56
N ALA A 51 -11.90 -10.36 -2.45
CA ALA A 51 -12.24 -9.30 -1.52
C ALA A 51 -10.99 -8.64 -0.88
N VAL A 52 -9.96 -9.43 -0.54
CA VAL A 52 -8.71 -8.88 0.00
C VAL A 52 -7.94 -8.09 -1.07
N MET A 53 -7.88 -8.59 -2.30
CA MET A 53 -7.19 -7.90 -3.40
C MET A 53 -7.89 -6.61 -3.81
N GLU A 54 -9.22 -6.58 -3.80
CA GLU A 54 -10.01 -5.35 -4.01
C GLU A 54 -9.69 -4.31 -2.93
N CYS A 55 -9.71 -4.70 -1.65
CA CYS A 55 -9.35 -3.81 -0.54
C CYS A 55 -7.90 -3.29 -0.66
N LEU A 56 -6.96 -4.15 -1.05
CA LEU A 56 -5.58 -3.73 -1.27
C LEU A 56 -5.46 -2.71 -2.41
N ALA A 57 -6.15 -2.96 -3.54
CA ALA A 57 -6.13 -2.08 -4.70
C ALA A 57 -6.65 -0.68 -4.34
N GLU A 58 -7.75 -0.59 -3.58
CA GLU A 58 -8.30 0.68 -3.09
C GLU A 58 -7.30 1.45 -2.22
N GLN A 59 -6.60 0.77 -1.30
CA GLN A 59 -5.61 1.45 -0.44
C GLN A 59 -4.40 1.93 -1.25
N VAL A 60 -3.93 1.15 -2.22
CA VAL A 60 -2.81 1.52 -3.09
C VAL A 60 -3.17 2.70 -3.99
N GLU A 61 -4.37 2.72 -4.56
CA GLU A 61 -4.85 3.83 -5.40
C GLU A 61 -4.96 5.14 -4.61
N GLN A 62 -5.39 5.08 -3.34
CA GLN A 62 -5.39 6.24 -2.45
C GLN A 62 -3.97 6.78 -2.22
N VAL A 63 -3.00 5.90 -1.92
CA VAL A 63 -1.59 6.30 -1.74
C VAL A 63 -1.02 6.97 -3.00
N ILE A 64 -1.29 6.40 -4.18
CA ILE A 64 -0.83 6.96 -5.46
C ILE A 64 -1.47 8.33 -5.70
N THR A 65 -2.77 8.45 -5.44
CA THR A 65 -3.51 9.70 -5.62
C THR A 65 -2.93 10.80 -4.71
N GLU A 66 -2.74 10.52 -3.43
CA GLU A 66 -2.14 11.48 -2.50
C GLU A 66 -0.70 11.85 -2.89
N SER A 67 0.10 10.87 -3.30
CA SER A 67 1.46 11.10 -3.78
C SER A 67 1.50 11.95 -5.06
N SER A 68 0.52 11.78 -5.96
CA SER A 68 0.41 12.55 -7.20
C SER A 68 -0.02 13.99 -6.97
N LEU A 69 -0.83 14.24 -5.93
CA LEU A 69 -1.22 15.59 -5.50
C LEU A 69 -0.01 16.35 -4.96
N MET A 70 0.91 15.67 -4.25
CA MET A 70 2.16 16.28 -3.79
C MET A 70 3.05 16.80 -4.92
N ASN A 71 2.91 16.26 -6.14
CA ASN A 71 3.68 16.70 -7.31
C ASN A 71 3.10 17.95 -7.99
N LYS A 72 1.83 18.32 -7.72
CA LYS A 72 1.16 19.48 -8.34
C LYS A 72 1.48 20.81 -7.67
N ASP A 73 1.85 20.82 -6.39
CA ASP A 73 2.23 22.02 -5.62
C ASP A 73 3.65 22.54 -5.95
N ILE A 74 4.27 22.04 -7.03
CA ILE A 74 5.62 22.43 -7.49
C ILE A 74 5.57 23.24 -8.80
N THR A 75 4.39 23.55 -9.34
CA THR A 75 4.24 24.32 -10.60
C THR A 75 3.93 25.79 -10.36
#